data_AF-A0A6P9BED7-F1
#
_entry.id   AF-A0A6P9BED7-F1
#
_cell.length_a   1.000
_cell.length_b   1.000
_cell.length_c   1.000
_cell.angle_alpha   90.00
_cell.angle_beta   90.00
_cell.angle_gamma   90.00
#
_symmetry.space_group_name_H-M   'P 1'
#
loop_
_entity.id
_entity.type
_entity.pdbx_description
1 polymer ?
#
loop_
_entity_poly.entity_id
_entity_poly.type
_entity_poly.pdbx_seq_one_letter_code
_entity_poly.pdbx_strand_id
1 'polypeptide(L)'
;MRFAVLTGAGWSLCQSIIHLFRSYSLLNLLFLCYPFGMYIPFLQLNCDFRKSGFFSPVASIGPRDTGDVSLRGKDYLSVLKETWKQHTRQLYSMETMPTHACCLSPDLIRNEVEYLKVDFNWRMKEVLLSSMLSAYYVAFVPVWFVKSTQYYDKQWSCELFLLVSISTSVILMQHLLPARYCDLLHKAAAHLGCWQKVDPSLCSNVLQHQWTDECLWPQGVLVKHSKNVYKAVGHSNVAVPSDVSHFRFHFFFSKPLRILNILLLLEGAVIFYQLYSLVVSEKWHQTISLALILFSNYYAFFKLLRDRLVLGKAYSYSATRETDLKLN
;
A
#
# COMPACT_ATOMS: atom_id res chain seq x y z
N MET A 1 13.71 -26.89 -24.76
CA MET A 1 12.30 -26.50 -24.50
C MET A 1 12.13 -25.01 -24.20
N ARG A 2 12.80 -24.43 -23.18
CA ARG A 2 12.66 -23.00 -22.82
C ARG A 2 12.98 -22.01 -23.95
N PHE A 3 14.04 -22.28 -24.73
CA PHE A 3 14.45 -21.41 -25.85
C PHE A 3 13.42 -21.39 -26.98
N ALA A 4 12.90 -22.55 -27.37
CA ALA A 4 11.87 -22.68 -28.41
C ALA A 4 10.55 -22.00 -28.03
N VAL A 5 10.16 -22.08 -26.75
CA VAL A 5 8.98 -21.37 -26.22
C VAL A 5 9.21 -19.86 -26.23
N LEU A 6 10.41 -19.39 -25.86
CA LEU A 6 10.74 -17.97 -25.88
C LEU A 6 10.75 -17.39 -27.29
N THR A 7 11.34 -18.09 -28.25
CA THR A 7 11.39 -17.67 -29.66
C THR A 7 10.01 -17.74 -30.31
N GLY A 8 9.20 -18.74 -29.98
CA GLY A 8 7.82 -18.86 -30.44
C GLY A 8 6.92 -17.74 -29.90
N ALA A 9 7.02 -17.44 -28.60
CA ALA A 9 6.30 -16.33 -27.98
C ALA A 9 6.75 -14.97 -28.54
N GLY A 10 8.07 -14.77 -28.71
CA GLY A 10 8.62 -13.55 -29.32
C GLY A 10 8.15 -13.32 -30.75
N TRP A 11 8.12 -14.38 -31.57
CA TRP A 11 7.60 -14.32 -32.95
C TRP A 11 6.11 -14.00 -32.99
N SER A 12 5.31 -14.64 -32.13
CA SER A 12 3.87 -14.38 -32.01
C SER A 12 3.57 -12.94 -31.57
N LEU A 13 4.32 -12.40 -30.61
CA LEU A 13 4.20 -11.01 -30.17
C LEU A 13 4.57 -10.04 -31.29
N CYS A 14 5.67 -10.30 -32.01
CA CYS A 14 6.08 -9.45 -33.14
C CYS A 14 5.02 -9.44 -34.25
N GLN A 15 4.49 -10.60 -34.62
CA GLN A 15 3.39 -10.71 -35.59
C GLN A 15 2.13 -9.98 -35.12
N SER A 16 1.78 -10.11 -33.84
CA SER A 16 0.62 -9.42 -33.25
C SER A 16 0.79 -7.90 -33.29
N ILE A 17 1.99 -7.39 -32.99
CA ILE A 17 2.32 -5.96 -33.05
C ILE A 17 2.22 -5.47 -34.50
N ILE A 18 2.84 -6.16 -35.46
CA ILE A 18 2.80 -5.80 -36.88
C ILE A 18 1.35 -5.78 -37.39
N HIS A 19 0.55 -6.77 -37.00
CA HIS A 19 -0.87 -6.83 -37.35
C HIS A 19 -1.67 -5.66 -36.73
N LEU A 20 -1.37 -5.28 -35.49
CA LEU A 20 -2.00 -4.15 -34.81
C LEU A 20 -1.69 -2.82 -35.50
N PHE A 21 -0.43 -2.59 -35.88
CA PHE A 21 0.00 -1.41 -36.65
C PHE A 21 -0.61 -1.35 -38.05
N ARG A 22 -0.86 -2.51 -38.68
CA ARG A 22 -1.54 -2.59 -39.97
C ARG A 22 -3.05 -2.38 -39.91
N SER A 23 -3.68 -2.77 -38.80
CA SER A 23 -5.15 -2.82 -38.70
C SER A 23 -5.77 -1.58 -38.04
N TYR A 24 -5.00 -0.84 -37.23
CA TYR A 24 -5.51 0.28 -36.43
C TYR A 24 -4.69 1.55 -36.65
N SER A 25 -5.35 2.70 -36.56
CA SER A 25 -4.70 4.02 -36.66
C SER A 25 -3.75 4.27 -35.48
N LEU A 26 -2.74 5.13 -35.68
CA LEU A 26 -1.78 5.51 -34.65
C LEU A 26 -2.43 6.08 -33.38
N LEU A 27 -3.59 6.76 -33.51
CA LEU A 27 -4.37 7.26 -32.38
C LEU A 27 -4.92 6.12 -31.50
N ASN A 28 -5.37 5.02 -32.09
CA ASN A 28 -5.86 3.86 -31.34
C ASN A 28 -4.72 3.14 -30.62
N LEU A 29 -3.53 3.11 -31.23
CA LEU A 29 -2.33 2.55 -30.61
C LEU A 29 -1.85 3.40 -29.43
N LEU A 30 -2.13 4.71 -29.42
CA LEU A 30 -1.80 5.57 -28.29
C LEU A 30 -2.52 5.14 -27.00
N PHE A 31 -3.74 4.60 -27.08
CA PHE A 31 -4.46 4.08 -25.91
C PHE A 31 -3.72 2.91 -25.26
N LEU A 32 -3.02 2.07 -26.04
CA LEU A 32 -2.19 1.02 -25.49
C LEU A 32 -1.05 1.57 -24.61
N CYS A 33 -0.54 2.75 -24.99
CA CYS A 33 0.56 3.44 -24.30
C CYS A 33 0.10 4.51 -23.30
N TYR A 34 -1.20 4.83 -23.27
CA TYR A 34 -1.76 5.91 -22.45
C TYR A 34 -1.45 5.76 -20.95
N PRO A 35 -1.55 4.55 -20.37
CA PRO A 35 -1.20 4.39 -18.97
C PRO A 35 0.28 4.63 -18.70
N PHE A 36 1.20 4.33 -19.62
CA PHE A 36 2.63 4.64 -19.45
C PHE A 36 2.88 6.15 -19.46
N GLY A 37 2.17 6.90 -20.31
CA GLY A 37 2.24 8.37 -20.33
C GLY A 37 1.76 9.02 -19.04
N MET A 38 0.78 8.41 -18.35
CA MET A 38 0.26 8.89 -17.06
C MET A 38 1.04 8.35 -15.85
N TYR A 39 1.54 7.12 -15.93
CA TYR A 39 2.24 6.43 -14.85
C TYR A 39 3.62 7.06 -14.58
N ILE A 40 4.36 7.46 -15.62
CA ILE A 40 5.71 8.00 -15.49
C ILE A 40 5.73 9.34 -14.72
N PRO A 41 4.89 10.35 -15.04
CA PRO A 41 4.82 11.58 -14.25
C PRO A 41 4.35 11.34 -12.82
N PHE A 42 3.37 10.44 -12.64
CA PHE A 42 2.86 10.06 -11.32
C PHE A 42 3.90 9.32 -10.48
N LEU A 43 4.89 8.67 -11.08
CA LEU A 43 6.00 8.05 -10.36
C LEU A 43 7.13 9.04 -10.08
N GLN A 44 7.42 9.95 -11.03
CA GLN A 44 8.45 11.00 -10.90
C GLN A 44 8.15 11.99 -9.77
N LEU A 45 6.93 12.55 -9.72
CA LEU A 45 6.45 13.42 -8.63
C LEU A 45 6.67 12.81 -7.25
N ASN A 46 6.61 11.51 -7.23
CA ASN A 46 6.48 10.64 -6.09
C ASN A 46 7.92 10.24 -5.63
N CYS A 47 8.84 9.99 -6.56
CA CYS A 47 10.28 9.87 -6.30
C CYS A 47 10.89 11.15 -5.71
N ASP A 48 10.43 12.33 -6.15
CA ASP A 48 10.89 13.60 -5.61
C ASP A 48 10.52 13.78 -4.13
N PHE A 49 9.34 13.31 -3.70
CA PHE A 49 8.97 13.25 -2.28
C PHE A 49 9.89 12.32 -1.47
N ARG A 50 10.32 11.19 -2.05
CA ARG A 50 11.26 10.27 -1.38
C ARG A 50 12.64 10.88 -1.22
N LYS A 51 13.10 11.70 -2.19
CA LYS A 51 14.38 12.41 -2.11
C LYS A 51 14.33 13.61 -1.15
N SER A 52 13.21 14.32 -1.05
CA SER A 52 13.09 15.45 -0.11
C SER A 52 12.88 15.01 1.34
N GLY A 53 12.32 13.81 1.58
CA GLY A 53 12.14 13.22 2.91
C GLY A 53 13.32 12.41 3.45
N PHE A 54 14.42 12.29 2.71
CA PHE A 54 15.63 11.60 3.18
C PHE A 54 16.46 12.57 4.03
N PHE A 55 16.32 12.49 5.36
CA PHE A 55 17.39 12.98 6.24
C PHE A 55 18.68 12.25 5.85
N SER A 56 19.68 13.02 5.44
CA SER A 56 21.05 12.58 5.26
C SER A 56 21.52 11.86 6.53
N PRO A 57 21.90 10.57 6.49
CA PRO A 57 22.77 10.04 7.51
C PRO A 57 24.12 10.73 7.32
N VAL A 58 24.47 11.57 8.30
CA VAL A 58 25.80 12.15 8.47
C VAL A 58 26.83 11.02 8.48
N ALA A 59 27.44 10.73 7.33
CA ALA A 59 28.72 10.05 7.18
C ALA A 59 29.14 10.02 5.71
N SER A 60 29.82 11.08 5.26
CA SER A 60 31.07 11.02 4.48
C SER A 60 31.24 12.30 3.67
N ILE A 61 32.17 13.14 4.12
CA ILE A 61 32.75 14.23 3.35
C ILE A 61 33.57 13.61 2.21
N GLY A 62 33.31 14.02 0.96
CA GLY A 62 34.12 13.69 -0.22
C GLY A 62 33.87 14.72 -1.33
N PRO A 63 34.91 15.24 -2.01
CA PRO A 63 34.84 16.53 -2.69
C PRO A 63 34.27 16.44 -4.11
N ARG A 64 33.74 17.60 -4.52
CA ARG A 64 33.32 18.04 -5.87
C ARG A 64 34.01 17.34 -7.03
N ASP A 65 33.22 17.02 -8.06
CA ASP A 65 33.63 17.24 -9.44
C ASP A 65 32.48 17.83 -10.27
N THR A 66 32.89 18.74 -11.15
CA THR A 66 32.10 19.68 -11.94
C THR A 66 32.02 19.18 -13.39
N GLY A 67 30.87 19.36 -14.03
CA GLY A 67 30.74 19.33 -15.49
C GLY A 67 30.11 18.05 -16.06
N ASP A 68 28.89 18.14 -16.60
CA ASP A 68 28.74 18.34 -18.05
C ASP A 68 27.27 18.55 -18.42
N VAL A 69 27.00 19.62 -19.17
CA VAL A 69 25.67 20.00 -19.68
C VAL A 69 25.50 19.36 -21.05
N SER A 70 25.07 18.09 -21.08
CA SER A 70 24.58 17.44 -22.30
C SER A 70 23.91 16.14 -21.89
N LEU A 71 22.56 16.05 -21.79
CA LEU A 71 21.87 14.74 -21.87
C LEU A 71 20.32 14.68 -21.84
N ARG A 72 19.55 15.74 -22.15
CA ARG A 72 18.07 15.71 -21.97
C ARG A 72 17.31 14.56 -22.69
N GLY A 73 17.89 13.96 -23.74
CA GLY A 73 17.29 12.82 -24.47
C GLY A 73 17.68 11.42 -23.96
N LYS A 74 18.78 11.29 -23.20
CA LYS A 74 19.29 10.01 -22.68
C LYS A 74 18.83 9.77 -21.23
N ASP A 75 18.34 10.82 -20.58
CA ASP A 75 17.77 10.79 -19.23
C ASP A 75 16.45 10.03 -19.15
N TYR A 76 15.60 10.04 -20.18
CA TYR A 76 14.31 9.33 -20.12
C TYR A 76 14.48 7.80 -20.12
N LEU A 77 15.40 7.29 -20.93
CA LEU A 77 15.67 5.86 -21.03
C LEU A 77 16.42 5.35 -19.80
N SER A 78 17.33 6.16 -19.24
CA SER A 78 17.98 5.86 -17.96
C SER A 78 16.97 5.95 -16.80
N VAL A 79 16.08 6.94 -16.78
CA VAL A 79 14.98 7.05 -15.81
C VAL A 79 14.02 5.87 -15.94
N LEU A 80 13.65 5.45 -17.14
CA LEU A 80 12.82 4.25 -17.35
C LEU A 80 13.54 2.97 -16.90
N LYS A 81 14.83 2.86 -17.16
CA LYS A 81 15.65 1.72 -16.73
C LYS A 81 15.81 1.67 -15.21
N GLU A 82 16.03 2.82 -14.57
CA GLU A 82 16.09 2.93 -13.12
C GLU A 82 14.71 2.76 -12.48
N THR A 83 13.64 3.24 -13.12
CA THR A 83 12.24 3.01 -12.74
C THR A 83 11.89 1.52 -12.83
N TRP A 84 12.28 0.86 -13.91
CA TRP A 84 12.08 -0.57 -14.08
C TRP A 84 12.88 -1.35 -13.04
N LYS A 85 14.17 -1.00 -12.82
CA LYS A 85 14.98 -1.60 -11.75
C LYS A 85 14.38 -1.37 -10.37
N GLN A 86 13.80 -0.20 -10.08
CA GLN A 86 13.17 0.12 -8.80
C GLN A 86 11.86 -0.63 -8.62
N HIS A 87 10.99 -0.68 -9.63
CA HIS A 87 9.75 -1.47 -9.59
C HIS A 87 10.05 -2.97 -9.49
N THR A 88 11.07 -3.46 -10.20
CA THR A 88 11.54 -4.84 -10.10
C THR A 88 12.17 -5.10 -8.72
N ARG A 89 12.90 -4.14 -8.15
CA ARG A 89 13.38 -4.20 -6.76
C ARG A 89 12.21 -4.16 -5.79
N GLN A 90 11.17 -3.33 -5.92
CA GLN A 90 10.04 -3.36 -4.97
C GLN A 90 9.26 -4.68 -5.04
N LEU A 91 9.18 -5.31 -6.22
CA LEU A 91 8.54 -6.63 -6.40
C LEU A 91 9.41 -7.81 -5.94
N TYR A 92 10.74 -7.70 -5.99
CA TYR A 92 11.69 -8.78 -5.62
C TYR A 92 12.50 -8.54 -4.34
N SER A 93 12.51 -7.32 -3.80
CA SER A 93 13.40 -6.89 -2.74
C SER A 93 12.70 -7.05 -1.40
N MET A 94 13.12 -8.10 -0.74
CA MET A 94 13.47 -8.11 0.67
C MET A 94 14.47 -6.98 0.99
N GLU A 95 14.14 -5.72 0.70
CA GLU A 95 14.93 -4.56 1.12
C GLU A 95 14.66 -4.35 2.61
N THR A 96 15.73 -4.13 3.36
CA THR A 96 15.78 -4.00 4.81
C THR A 96 14.55 -3.26 5.34
N MET A 97 13.58 -4.02 5.86
CA MET A 97 12.40 -3.47 6.52
C MET A 97 12.89 -2.43 7.53
N PRO A 98 12.26 -1.24 7.61
CA PRO A 98 12.63 -0.27 8.61
C PRO A 98 12.61 -0.97 9.96
N THR A 99 13.75 -0.96 10.65
CA THR A 99 13.88 -1.69 11.91
C THR A 99 13.36 -0.77 12.99
N HIS A 100 12.34 -1.21 13.73
CA HIS A 100 11.84 -0.46 14.87
C HIS A 100 12.97 -0.28 15.88
N ALA A 101 13.35 0.96 16.16
CA ALA A 101 14.22 1.26 17.29
C ALA A 101 13.30 1.62 18.46
N CYS A 102 13.23 0.76 19.49
CA CYS A 102 12.52 1.09 20.73
C CYS A 102 13.29 2.20 21.47
N CYS A 103 13.21 3.42 20.96
CA CYS A 103 13.82 4.60 21.53
C CYS A 103 12.85 5.24 22.52
N LEU A 104 13.38 5.72 23.65
CA LEU A 104 12.60 6.44 24.67
C LEU A 104 12.53 7.95 24.40
N SER A 105 13.14 8.44 23.32
CA SER A 105 13.11 9.85 22.96
C SER A 105 11.82 10.21 22.20
N PRO A 106 11.02 11.17 22.68
CA PRO A 106 9.79 11.62 22.03
C PRO A 106 9.94 12.03 20.56
N ASP A 107 11.01 12.76 20.23
CA ASP A 107 11.20 13.32 18.89
C ASP A 107 11.54 12.26 17.85
N LEU A 108 12.32 11.23 18.22
CA LEU A 108 12.59 10.11 17.31
C LEU A 108 11.33 9.30 17.03
N ILE A 109 10.46 9.10 18.02
CA ILE A 109 9.18 8.38 17.84
C ILE A 109 8.27 9.15 16.86
N ARG A 110 8.18 10.48 17.00
CA ARG A 110 7.38 11.32 16.08
C ARG A 110 7.94 11.27 14.66
N ASN A 111 9.26 11.40 14.51
CA ASN A 111 9.91 11.32 13.21
C ASN A 111 9.73 9.95 12.55
N GLU A 112 9.82 8.86 13.32
CA GLU A 112 9.55 7.50 12.82
C GLU A 112 8.10 7.35 12.35
N VAL A 113 7.12 7.84 13.11
CA VAL A 113 5.70 7.81 12.73
C VAL A 113 5.45 8.62 11.46
N GLU A 114 6.02 9.82 11.34
CA GLU A 114 5.89 10.61 10.12
C GLU A 114 6.48 9.90 8.91
N TYR A 115 7.65 9.29 9.06
CA TYR A 115 8.25 8.47 8.00
C TYR A 115 7.34 7.29 7.61
N LEU A 116 6.84 6.53 8.59
CA LEU A 116 5.95 5.39 8.35
C LEU A 116 4.62 5.80 7.72
N LYS A 117 4.07 6.97 8.06
CA LYS A 117 2.88 7.53 7.42
C LYS A 117 3.13 7.82 5.93
N VAL A 118 4.25 8.47 5.62
CA VAL A 118 4.62 8.78 4.23
C VAL A 118 4.85 7.49 3.44
N ASP A 119 5.57 6.53 4.00
CA ASP A 119 5.83 5.22 3.37
C ASP A 119 4.54 4.39 3.19
N PHE A 120 3.63 4.39 4.17
CA PHE A 120 2.34 3.72 4.02
C PHE A 120 1.51 4.36 2.89
N ASN A 121 1.40 5.69 2.88
CA ASN A 121 0.66 6.42 1.84
C ASN A 121 1.26 6.18 0.45
N TRP A 122 2.58 6.09 0.36
CA TRP A 122 3.27 5.72 -0.86
C TRP A 122 2.82 4.34 -1.35
N ARG A 123 2.94 3.31 -0.50
CA ARG A 123 2.56 1.94 -0.85
C ARG A 123 1.10 1.86 -1.28
N MET A 124 0.21 2.59 -0.62
CA MET A 124 -1.21 2.66 -1.00
C MET A 124 -1.42 3.26 -2.39
N LYS A 125 -0.71 4.35 -2.72
CA LYS A 125 -0.78 4.95 -4.07
C LYS A 125 -0.28 3.98 -5.13
N GLU A 126 0.81 3.26 -4.84
CA GLU A 126 1.37 2.25 -5.74
C GLU A 126 0.39 1.09 -5.97
N VAL A 127 -0.25 0.58 -4.90
CA VAL A 127 -1.32 -0.44 -5.01
C VAL A 127 -2.46 0.05 -5.91
N LEU A 128 -2.97 1.26 -5.68
CA LEU A 128 -4.09 1.82 -6.45
C LEU A 128 -3.73 2.04 -7.91
N LEU A 129 -2.56 2.59 -8.19
CA LEU A 129 -2.14 2.88 -9.55
C LEU A 129 -1.88 1.58 -10.34
N SER A 130 -1.17 0.61 -9.74
CA SER A 130 -0.84 -0.66 -10.37
C SER A 130 -2.07 -1.56 -10.56
N SER A 131 -3.02 -1.55 -9.63
CA SER A 131 -4.30 -2.27 -9.80
C SER A 131 -5.15 -1.65 -10.91
N MET A 132 -5.28 -0.32 -10.98
CA MET A 132 -5.95 0.37 -12.08
C MET A 132 -5.29 0.08 -13.43
N LEU A 133 -3.96 0.07 -13.49
CA LEU A 133 -3.19 -0.28 -14.68
C LEU A 133 -3.51 -1.70 -15.15
N SER A 134 -3.54 -2.66 -14.22
CA SER A 134 -3.87 -4.05 -14.53
C SER A 134 -5.31 -4.20 -15.05
N ALA A 135 -6.28 -3.54 -14.40
CA ALA A 135 -7.67 -3.55 -14.83
C ALA A 135 -7.86 -2.89 -16.21
N TYR A 136 -7.11 -1.82 -16.50
CA TYR A 136 -7.10 -1.17 -17.79
C TYR A 136 -6.69 -2.14 -18.91
N TYR A 137 -5.56 -2.84 -18.75
CA TYR A 137 -5.07 -3.76 -19.77
C TYR A 137 -5.91 -5.02 -19.91
N VAL A 138 -6.50 -5.53 -18.82
CA VAL A 138 -7.29 -6.76 -18.85
C VAL A 138 -8.72 -6.50 -19.33
N ALA A 139 -9.36 -5.41 -18.91
CA ALA A 139 -10.78 -5.19 -19.15
C ALA A 139 -11.08 -4.05 -20.14
N PHE A 140 -10.29 -2.97 -20.19
CA PHE A 140 -10.60 -1.82 -21.07
C PHE A 140 -9.98 -1.96 -22.47
N VAL A 141 -8.71 -2.36 -22.55
CA VAL A 141 -8.00 -2.48 -23.84
C VAL A 141 -8.72 -3.43 -24.80
N PRO A 142 -9.13 -4.66 -24.42
CA PRO A 142 -9.81 -5.56 -25.36
C PRO A 142 -11.08 -4.95 -25.95
N VAL A 143 -11.83 -4.17 -25.15
CA VAL A 143 -13.09 -3.54 -25.53
C VAL A 143 -12.88 -2.42 -26.55
N TRP A 144 -11.82 -1.64 -26.36
CA TRP A 144 -11.47 -0.55 -27.27
C TRP A 144 -11.05 -1.04 -28.66
N PHE A 145 -10.43 -2.22 -28.74
CA PHE A 145 -9.99 -2.83 -29.98
C PHE A 145 -11.02 -3.79 -30.61
N VAL A 146 -12.21 -3.93 -30.03
CA VAL A 146 -13.30 -4.69 -30.68
C VAL A 146 -13.88 -3.89 -31.86
N LYS A 147 -14.10 -4.54 -32.99
CA LYS A 147 -14.74 -3.93 -34.17
C LYS A 147 -16.17 -3.51 -33.83
N SER A 148 -16.59 -2.33 -34.30
CA SER A 148 -17.93 -1.75 -34.06
C SER A 148 -19.11 -2.60 -34.53
N THR A 149 -18.86 -3.62 -35.36
CA THR A 149 -19.87 -4.55 -35.88
C THR A 149 -20.21 -5.69 -34.92
N GLN A 150 -19.50 -5.84 -33.79
CA GLN A 150 -19.70 -6.93 -32.84
C GLN A 150 -20.38 -6.40 -31.57
N TYR A 151 -21.51 -7.01 -31.19
CA TYR A 151 -22.24 -6.64 -29.98
C TYR A 151 -21.40 -6.97 -28.75
N TYR A 152 -21.11 -5.96 -27.93
CA TYR A 152 -20.32 -6.09 -26.73
C TYR A 152 -21.09 -5.65 -25.49
N ASP A 153 -21.00 -6.47 -24.45
CA ASP A 153 -21.68 -6.28 -23.18
C ASP A 153 -20.90 -5.33 -22.27
N LYS A 154 -21.32 -4.06 -22.23
CA LYS A 154 -20.70 -3.01 -21.41
C LYS A 154 -20.82 -3.29 -19.92
N GLN A 155 -21.89 -3.96 -19.49
CA GLN A 155 -22.09 -4.29 -18.08
C GLN A 155 -21.05 -5.31 -17.63
N TRP A 156 -20.87 -6.38 -18.40
CA TRP A 156 -19.86 -7.39 -18.13
C TRP A 156 -18.44 -6.79 -18.09
N SER A 157 -18.12 -5.87 -18.99
CA SER A 157 -16.83 -5.16 -18.99
C SER A 157 -16.57 -4.41 -17.70
N CYS A 158 -17.60 -3.71 -17.20
CA CYS A 158 -17.53 -2.93 -15.98
C CYS A 158 -17.33 -3.85 -14.78
N GLU A 159 -18.09 -4.95 -14.72
CA GLU A 159 -17.95 -5.98 -13.69
C GLU A 159 -16.54 -6.58 -13.70
N LEU A 160 -16.04 -7.00 -14.87
CA LEU A 160 -14.69 -7.54 -15.01
C LEU A 160 -13.61 -6.51 -14.62
N PHE A 161 -13.77 -5.25 -14.99
CA PHE A 161 -12.85 -4.17 -14.61
C PHE A 161 -12.80 -4.01 -13.08
N LEU A 162 -13.96 -3.94 -12.42
CA LEU A 162 -14.03 -3.83 -10.96
C LEU A 162 -13.46 -5.06 -10.26
N LEU A 163 -13.76 -6.26 -10.75
CA LEU A 163 -13.25 -7.50 -10.19
C LEU A 163 -11.74 -7.58 -10.30
N VAL A 164 -11.17 -7.32 -11.48
CA VAL A 164 -9.72 -7.34 -11.68
C VAL A 164 -9.06 -6.28 -10.80
N SER A 165 -9.60 -5.06 -10.79
CA SER A 165 -9.10 -3.96 -9.95
C SER A 165 -9.02 -4.32 -8.47
N ILE A 166 -10.12 -4.83 -7.89
CA ILE A 166 -10.17 -5.15 -6.45
C ILE A 166 -9.26 -6.34 -6.15
N SER A 167 -9.30 -7.39 -6.98
CA SER A 167 -8.48 -8.58 -6.83
C SER A 167 -6.97 -8.26 -6.87
N THR A 168 -6.53 -7.50 -7.87
CA THR A 168 -5.13 -7.10 -7.98
C THR A 168 -4.73 -6.12 -6.88
N SER A 169 -5.64 -5.24 -6.45
CA SER A 169 -5.41 -4.38 -5.27
C SER A 169 -5.11 -5.20 -4.02
N VAL A 170 -5.91 -6.22 -3.72
CA VAL A 170 -5.71 -7.07 -2.52
C VAL A 170 -4.41 -7.85 -2.61
N ILE A 171 -4.10 -8.43 -3.77
CA ILE A 171 -2.85 -9.16 -4.01
C ILE A 171 -1.64 -8.21 -3.81
N LEU A 172 -1.66 -7.04 -4.44
CA LEU A 172 -0.60 -6.05 -4.30
C LEU A 172 -0.47 -5.53 -2.88
N MET A 173 -1.59 -5.29 -2.19
CA MET A 173 -1.62 -4.88 -0.79
C MET A 173 -0.94 -5.93 0.10
N GLN A 174 -1.14 -7.21 -0.16
CA GLN A 174 -0.46 -8.29 0.58
C GLN A 174 1.05 -8.31 0.32
N HIS A 175 1.48 -7.99 -0.91
CA HIS A 175 2.90 -7.91 -1.25
C HIS A 175 3.59 -6.68 -0.65
N LEU A 176 2.93 -5.52 -0.73
CA LEU A 176 3.45 -4.24 -0.27
C LEU A 176 3.29 -4.03 1.24
N LEU A 177 2.33 -4.69 1.90
CA LEU A 177 2.16 -4.69 3.36
C LEU A 177 2.30 -6.10 3.93
N PRO A 178 3.52 -6.64 3.99
CA PRO A 178 3.76 -7.91 4.64
C PRO A 178 3.45 -7.83 6.13
N ALA A 179 3.12 -8.97 6.74
CA ALA A 179 2.79 -9.09 8.16
C ALA A 179 3.80 -8.40 9.12
N ARG A 180 5.10 -8.44 8.79
CA ARG A 180 6.17 -7.77 9.54
C ARG A 180 6.06 -6.25 9.52
N TYR A 181 5.62 -5.68 8.40
CA TYR A 181 5.39 -4.24 8.27
C TYR A 181 4.17 -3.80 9.08
N CYS A 182 3.12 -4.60 9.13
CA CYS A 182 1.98 -4.35 10.02
C CYS A 182 2.38 -4.39 11.50
N ASP A 183 3.29 -5.28 11.90
CA ASP A 183 3.85 -5.31 13.26
C ASP A 183 4.69 -4.06 13.57
N LEU A 184 5.52 -3.61 12.62
CA LEU A 184 6.27 -2.35 12.74
C LEU A 184 5.34 -1.15 12.97
N LEU A 185 4.32 -1.00 12.13
CA LEU A 185 3.32 0.07 12.24
C LEU A 185 2.57 0.01 13.56
N HIS A 186 2.26 -1.20 14.03
CA HIS A 186 1.59 -1.40 15.31
C HIS A 186 2.47 -0.98 16.49
N LYS A 187 3.75 -1.37 16.51
CA LYS A 187 4.70 -0.98 17.54
C LYS A 187 4.88 0.54 17.58
N ALA A 188 5.12 1.16 16.42
CA ALA A 188 5.22 2.61 16.32
C ALA A 188 3.95 3.32 16.81
N ALA A 189 2.76 2.80 16.47
CA ALA A 189 1.49 3.31 16.97
C ALA A 189 1.34 3.14 18.50
N ALA A 190 1.80 2.01 19.06
CA ALA A 190 1.76 1.78 20.51
C ALA A 190 2.69 2.74 21.28
N HIS A 191 3.86 3.07 20.72
CA HIS A 191 4.79 4.06 21.29
C HIS A 191 4.29 5.50 21.12
N LEU A 192 3.59 5.81 20.03
CA LEU A 192 2.99 7.13 19.81
C LEU A 192 1.87 7.42 20.82
N GLY A 193 1.04 6.42 21.11
CA GLY A 193 -0.15 6.56 21.95
C GLY A 193 -1.24 7.44 21.32
N CYS A 194 -2.29 7.73 22.10
CA CYS A 194 -3.33 8.65 21.68
C CYS A 194 -3.92 9.46 22.84
N TRP A 195 -4.48 10.61 22.46
CA TRP A 195 -5.17 11.53 23.34
C TRP A 195 -6.68 11.41 23.20
N GLN A 196 -7.38 11.32 24.32
CA GLN A 196 -8.82 11.46 24.38
C GLN A 196 -9.17 12.86 24.86
N LYS A 197 -9.97 13.61 24.10
CA LYS A 197 -10.46 14.92 24.53
C LYS A 197 -11.45 14.72 25.68
N VAL A 198 -11.26 15.45 26.78
CA VAL A 198 -12.13 15.42 27.95
C VAL A 198 -12.64 16.83 28.24
N ASP A 199 -13.89 16.92 28.70
CA ASP A 199 -14.48 18.20 29.04
C ASP A 199 -13.75 18.84 30.23
N PRO A 200 -13.27 20.10 30.12
CA PRO A 200 -12.49 20.75 31.16
C PRO A 200 -13.23 20.87 32.51
N SER A 201 -14.57 20.94 32.47
CA SER A 201 -15.44 21.04 33.64
C SER A 201 -15.40 19.78 34.52
N LEU A 202 -15.12 18.62 33.95
CA LEU A 202 -15.05 17.34 34.66
C LEU A 202 -13.69 17.12 35.33
N CYS A 203 -12.68 17.93 34.99
CA CYS A 203 -11.28 17.70 35.36
C CYS A 203 -10.66 18.85 36.17
N SER A 204 -11.45 19.77 36.71
CA SER A 204 -10.96 20.92 37.49
C SER A 204 -10.22 20.53 38.77
N ASN A 205 -10.57 19.39 39.37
CA ASN A 205 -10.02 18.91 40.65
C ASN A 205 -8.79 18.01 40.51
N VAL A 206 -8.34 17.71 39.28
CA VAL A 206 -7.20 16.80 39.02
C VAL A 206 -6.01 17.62 38.53
N LEU A 207 -4.79 17.25 38.94
CA LEU A 207 -3.56 17.94 38.54
C LEU A 207 -3.42 17.96 37.01
N GLN A 208 -3.60 19.13 36.40
CA GLN A 208 -3.47 19.34 34.96
C GLN A 208 -2.05 19.77 34.64
N HIS A 209 -1.32 18.92 33.92
CA HIS A 209 0.01 19.30 33.46
C HIS A 209 -0.10 20.12 32.15
N GLN A 210 0.81 21.06 31.95
CA GLN A 210 0.96 21.73 30.66
C GLN A 210 1.63 20.76 29.67
N TRP A 211 1.11 20.64 28.45
CA TRP A 211 1.74 19.77 27.46
C TRP A 211 3.13 20.29 27.08
N THR A 212 4.08 19.36 26.92
CA THR A 212 5.45 19.64 26.49
C THR A 212 5.89 18.57 25.50
N ASP A 213 6.60 18.99 24.46
CA ASP A 213 7.10 18.12 23.38
C ASP A 213 8.12 17.09 23.86
N GLU A 214 8.93 17.43 24.87
CA GLU A 214 10.06 16.61 25.33
C GLU A 214 9.66 15.52 26.35
N CYS A 215 8.38 15.46 26.75
CA CYS A 215 7.91 14.55 27.78
C CYS A 215 7.14 13.36 27.21
N LEU A 216 7.45 12.16 27.72
CA LEU A 216 6.61 10.96 27.57
C LEU A 216 5.49 11.00 28.62
N TRP A 217 4.24 11.03 28.20
CA TRP A 217 3.10 11.06 29.12
C TRP A 217 2.60 9.64 29.41
N PRO A 218 2.60 9.19 30.68
CA PRO A 218 2.11 7.87 31.03
C PRO A 218 0.57 7.79 30.96
N GLN A 219 0.06 6.56 30.94
CA GLN A 219 -1.37 6.28 30.82
C GLN A 219 -2.18 7.00 31.92
N GLY A 220 -3.28 7.64 31.51
CA GLY A 220 -4.24 8.27 32.41
C GLY A 220 -3.94 9.72 32.78
N VAL A 221 -2.77 10.26 32.45
CA VAL A 221 -2.42 11.66 32.76
C VAL A 221 -3.25 12.64 31.94
N LEU A 222 -3.69 13.71 32.60
CA LEU A 222 -4.41 14.82 32.00
C LEU A 222 -3.46 15.95 31.67
N VAL A 223 -3.53 16.38 30.42
CA VAL A 223 -2.66 17.43 29.88
C VAL A 223 -3.50 18.50 29.20
N LYS A 224 -3.17 19.77 29.46
CA LYS A 224 -3.79 20.92 28.84
C LYS A 224 -3.02 21.32 27.58
N HIS A 225 -3.75 21.40 26.45
CA HIS A 225 -3.20 21.87 25.18
C HIS A 225 -4.27 22.63 24.38
N SER A 226 -3.92 23.81 23.86
CA SER A 226 -4.80 24.66 23.04
C SER A 226 -6.24 24.81 23.58
N LYS A 227 -6.35 25.27 24.84
CA LYS A 227 -7.60 25.48 25.62
C LYS A 227 -8.43 24.23 25.94
N ASN A 228 -8.04 23.05 25.48
CA ASN A 228 -8.71 21.78 25.75
C ASN A 228 -7.88 20.92 26.71
N VAL A 229 -8.54 19.97 27.39
CA VAL A 229 -7.90 18.98 28.24
C VAL A 229 -7.93 17.64 27.52
N TYR A 230 -6.80 16.94 27.54
CA TYR A 230 -6.62 15.65 26.89
C TYR A 230 -6.13 14.62 27.91
N LYS A 231 -6.71 13.42 27.85
CA LYS A 231 -6.30 12.27 28.66
C LYS A 231 -5.43 11.33 27.82
N ALA A 232 -4.30 10.90 28.38
CA ALA A 232 -3.45 9.89 27.76
C ALA A 232 -4.11 8.50 27.85
N VAL A 233 -4.31 7.83 26.72
CA VAL A 233 -4.98 6.51 26.65
C VAL A 233 -3.97 5.37 26.48
N GLY A 234 -2.87 5.62 25.77
CA GLY A 234 -1.80 4.64 25.51
C GLY A 234 -0.87 4.40 26.70
N HIS A 235 -0.04 3.34 26.63
CA HIS A 235 0.97 3.02 27.65
C HIS A 235 2.03 4.12 27.79
N SER A 236 2.43 4.71 26.68
CA SER A 236 3.24 5.92 26.61
C SER A 236 2.64 6.79 25.51
N ASN A 237 2.46 8.08 25.80
CA ASN A 237 1.82 9.00 24.89
C ASN A 237 2.76 10.13 24.52
N VAL A 238 3.07 10.17 23.23
CA VAL A 238 4.05 11.06 22.60
C VAL A 238 3.40 11.91 21.51
N ALA A 239 2.22 11.49 21.05
CA ALA A 239 1.44 12.19 20.06
C ALA A 239 1.27 13.68 20.41
N VAL A 240 1.21 14.53 19.40
CA VAL A 240 0.81 15.93 19.59
C VAL A 240 -0.70 15.99 19.85
N PRO A 241 -1.18 16.48 21.01
CA PRO A 241 -2.60 16.62 21.28
C PRO A 241 -3.22 17.62 20.30
N SER A 242 -4.41 17.31 19.79
CA SER A 242 -5.12 18.02 18.70
C SER A 242 -4.71 17.65 17.27
N ASP A 243 -3.64 16.87 17.04
CA ASP A 243 -3.33 16.43 15.67
C ASP A 243 -4.19 15.23 15.24
N VAL A 244 -5.01 15.46 14.21
CA VAL A 244 -5.89 14.46 13.60
C VAL A 244 -5.07 13.36 12.91
N SER A 245 -3.87 13.68 12.42
CA SER A 245 -3.04 12.75 11.68
C SER A 245 -2.50 11.63 12.58
N HIS A 246 -1.98 12.00 13.75
CA HIS A 246 -1.56 11.06 14.79
C HIS A 246 -2.72 10.22 15.32
N PHE A 247 -3.90 10.84 15.52
CA PHE A 247 -5.08 10.11 15.95
C PHE A 247 -5.51 9.04 14.93
N ARG A 248 -5.54 9.38 13.63
CA ARG A 248 -5.89 8.42 12.56
C ARG A 248 -4.87 7.29 12.45
N PHE A 249 -3.58 7.61 12.53
CA PHE A 249 -2.51 6.63 12.52
C PHE A 249 -2.67 5.66 13.70
N HIS A 250 -2.77 6.19 14.92
CA HIS A 250 -3.00 5.37 16.10
C HIS A 250 -4.27 4.53 15.93
N PHE A 251 -5.40 5.12 15.55
CA PHE A 251 -6.66 4.40 15.38
C PHE A 251 -6.51 3.20 14.43
N PHE A 252 -5.93 3.40 13.26
CA PHE A 252 -5.82 2.37 12.23
C PHE A 252 -4.83 1.25 12.62
N PHE A 253 -3.70 1.60 13.24
CA PHE A 253 -2.61 0.66 13.57
C PHE A 253 -2.59 0.18 15.03
N SER A 254 -3.48 0.67 15.90
CA SER A 254 -3.63 0.20 17.29
C SER A 254 -3.86 -1.31 17.38
N LYS A 255 -4.54 -1.87 16.38
CA LYS A 255 -4.82 -3.31 16.30
C LYS A 255 -4.23 -3.82 14.98
N PRO A 256 -3.13 -4.58 15.00
CA PRO A 256 -2.43 -5.02 13.79
C PRO A 256 -3.32 -5.88 12.90
N LEU A 257 -4.26 -6.62 13.50
CA LEU A 257 -5.21 -7.47 12.80
C LEU A 257 -6.30 -6.70 12.03
N ARG A 258 -6.48 -5.39 12.25
CA ARG A 258 -7.59 -4.65 11.65
C ARG A 258 -7.46 -4.59 10.13
N ILE A 259 -6.28 -4.28 9.62
CA ILE A 259 -5.99 -4.20 8.19
C ILE A 259 -6.19 -5.57 7.55
N LEU A 260 -5.62 -6.61 8.16
CA LEU A 260 -5.77 -7.99 7.68
C LEU A 260 -7.23 -8.42 7.65
N ASN A 261 -8.02 -8.09 8.67
CA ASN A 261 -9.45 -8.42 8.72
C ASN A 261 -10.24 -7.68 7.63
N ILE A 262 -9.94 -6.40 7.36
CA ILE A 262 -10.59 -5.64 6.29
C ILE A 262 -10.28 -6.28 4.93
N LEU A 263 -9.01 -6.63 4.68
CA LEU A 263 -8.61 -7.29 3.43
C LEU A 263 -9.23 -8.68 3.30
N LEU A 264 -9.31 -9.45 4.38
CA LEU A 264 -9.94 -10.78 4.40
C LEU A 264 -11.45 -10.69 4.09
N LEU A 265 -12.15 -9.70 4.68
CA LEU A 265 -13.57 -9.47 4.41
C LEU A 265 -13.80 -9.03 2.96
N LEU A 266 -12.98 -8.11 2.45
CA LEU A 266 -13.05 -7.64 1.07
C LEU A 266 -12.82 -8.80 0.09
N GLU A 267 -11.75 -9.58 0.29
CA GLU A 267 -11.43 -10.73 -0.57
C GLU A 267 -12.50 -11.82 -0.50
N GLY A 268 -12.99 -12.12 0.70
CA GLY A 268 -14.09 -13.06 0.89
C GLY A 268 -15.35 -12.62 0.13
N ALA A 269 -15.73 -11.34 0.23
CA ALA A 269 -16.87 -10.79 -0.49
C ALA A 269 -16.71 -10.90 -2.02
N VAL A 270 -15.50 -10.62 -2.54
CA VAL A 270 -15.17 -10.77 -3.97
C VAL A 270 -15.28 -12.23 -4.41
N ILE A 271 -14.72 -13.18 -3.66
CA ILE A 271 -14.82 -14.61 -3.96
C ILE A 271 -16.27 -15.08 -3.97
N PHE A 272 -17.08 -14.68 -3.00
CA PHE A 272 -18.51 -15.02 -2.96
C PHE A 272 -19.25 -14.47 -4.18
N TYR A 273 -19.01 -13.22 -4.55
CA TYR A 273 -19.60 -12.63 -5.74
C TYR A 273 -19.14 -13.32 -7.03
N GLN A 274 -17.86 -13.67 -7.14
CA GLN A 274 -17.32 -14.41 -8.29
C GLN A 274 -17.93 -15.80 -8.41
N LEU A 275 -18.12 -16.52 -7.30
CA LEU A 275 -18.80 -17.82 -7.29
C LEU A 275 -20.27 -17.70 -7.71
N TYR A 276 -20.98 -16.68 -7.19
CA TYR A 276 -22.36 -16.40 -7.60
C TYR A 276 -22.44 -16.11 -9.10
N SER A 277 -21.59 -15.20 -9.60
CA SER A 277 -21.52 -14.85 -11.02
C SER A 277 -21.17 -16.05 -11.90
N LEU A 278 -20.29 -16.95 -11.43
CA LEU A 278 -19.91 -18.17 -12.14
C LEU A 278 -21.09 -19.14 -12.31
N VAL A 279 -21.95 -19.28 -11.30
CA VAL A 279 -23.14 -20.16 -11.35
C VAL A 279 -24.21 -19.60 -12.28
N VAL A 280 -24.35 -18.27 -12.33
CA VAL A 280 -25.33 -17.59 -13.19
C VAL A 280 -24.86 -17.47 -14.64
N SER A 281 -23.55 -17.53 -14.89
CA SER A 281 -22.99 -17.27 -16.21
C SER A 281 -23.20 -18.44 -17.18
N GLU A 282 -24.01 -18.19 -18.21
CA GLU A 282 -24.24 -19.13 -19.32
C GLU A 282 -23.17 -19.05 -20.42
N LYS A 283 -22.38 -17.97 -20.45
CA LYS A 283 -21.44 -17.68 -21.55
C LYS A 283 -20.03 -18.17 -21.22
N TRP A 284 -19.54 -19.18 -21.94
CA TRP A 284 -18.20 -19.79 -21.80
C TRP A 284 -17.01 -18.82 -21.54
N HIS A 285 -16.91 -17.72 -22.28
CA HIS A 285 -15.83 -16.74 -22.11
C HIS A 285 -15.86 -16.00 -20.74
N GLN A 286 -17.04 -15.78 -20.16
CA GLN A 286 -17.21 -15.19 -18.82
C GLN A 286 -16.81 -16.21 -17.77
N THR A 287 -17.23 -17.47 -17.94
CA THR A 287 -16.87 -18.60 -17.08
C THR A 287 -15.35 -18.77 -16.98
N ILE A 288 -14.64 -18.77 -18.12
CA ILE A 288 -13.17 -18.92 -18.16
C ILE A 288 -12.49 -17.73 -17.45
N SER A 289 -12.93 -16.50 -17.73
CA SER A 289 -12.35 -15.30 -17.13
C SER A 289 -12.52 -15.28 -15.61
N LEU A 290 -13.73 -15.60 -15.12
CA LEU A 290 -14.02 -15.71 -13.68
C LEU A 290 -13.21 -16.81 -13.03
N ALA A 291 -13.09 -17.98 -13.65
CA ALA A 291 -12.34 -19.10 -13.09
C ALA A 291 -10.85 -18.76 -12.89
N LEU A 292 -10.24 -18.05 -13.85
CA LEU A 292 -8.83 -17.63 -13.75
C LEU A 292 -8.59 -16.62 -12.63
N ILE A 293 -9.47 -15.63 -12.49
CA ILE A 293 -9.38 -14.63 -11.41
C ILE A 293 -9.63 -15.30 -10.06
N LEU A 294 -10.67 -16.13 -9.98
CA LEU A 294 -11.05 -16.86 -8.78
C LEU A 294 -9.91 -17.75 -8.25
N PHE A 295 -9.19 -18.43 -9.14
CA PHE A 295 -8.01 -19.23 -8.76
C PHE A 295 -6.93 -18.39 -8.06
N SER A 296 -6.65 -17.19 -8.59
CA SER A 296 -5.68 -16.26 -8.01
C SER A 296 -6.16 -15.72 -6.65
N ASN A 297 -7.45 -15.40 -6.55
CA ASN A 297 -8.07 -14.87 -5.35
C ASN A 297 -8.12 -15.89 -4.21
N TYR A 298 -8.37 -17.18 -4.51
CA TYR A 298 -8.28 -18.23 -3.50
C TYR A 298 -6.89 -18.34 -2.87
N TYR A 299 -5.84 -18.24 -3.69
CA TYR A 299 -4.47 -18.24 -3.17
C TYR A 299 -4.20 -17.01 -2.29
N ALA A 300 -4.64 -15.83 -2.73
CA ALA A 300 -4.52 -14.59 -1.96
C ALA A 300 -5.24 -14.69 -0.60
N PHE A 301 -6.49 -15.18 -0.61
CA PHE A 301 -7.31 -15.41 0.57
C PHE A 301 -6.66 -16.39 1.54
N PHE A 302 -6.18 -17.54 1.05
CA PHE A 302 -5.47 -18.51 1.88
C PHE A 302 -4.25 -17.89 2.57
N LYS A 303 -3.46 -17.12 1.83
CA LYS A 303 -2.26 -16.47 2.37
C LYS A 303 -2.61 -15.37 3.38
N LEU A 304 -3.67 -14.58 3.16
CA LEU A 304 -4.20 -13.62 4.14
C LEU A 304 -4.69 -14.30 5.41
N LEU A 305 -5.43 -15.40 5.28
CA LEU A 305 -5.92 -16.18 6.40
C LEU A 305 -4.77 -16.75 7.23
N ARG A 306 -3.76 -17.32 6.57
CA ARG A 306 -2.54 -17.82 7.22
C ARG A 306 -1.85 -16.71 8.01
N ASP A 307 -1.61 -15.56 7.39
CA ASP A 307 -0.91 -14.45 8.04
C ASP A 307 -1.71 -13.89 9.22
N ARG A 308 -3.05 -13.83 9.12
CA ARG A 308 -3.96 -13.48 10.21
C ARG A 308 -3.88 -14.47 11.37
N LEU A 309 -3.85 -15.78 11.10
CA LEU A 309 -3.74 -16.81 12.15
C LEU A 309 -2.39 -16.76 12.86
N VAL A 310 -1.30 -16.57 12.11
CA VAL A 310 0.05 -16.47 12.68
C VAL A 310 0.18 -15.23 13.55
N LEU A 311 -0.22 -14.05 13.06
CA LEU A 311 -0.20 -12.82 13.87
C LEU A 311 -1.15 -12.92 15.06
N GLY A 312 -2.36 -13.46 14.86
CA GLY A 312 -3.33 -13.64 15.94
C GLY A 312 -2.78 -14.47 17.10
N LYS A 313 -2.10 -15.59 16.78
CA LYS A 313 -1.43 -16.42 17.79
C LYS A 313 -0.30 -15.66 18.50
N ALA A 314 0.55 -14.95 17.74
CA ALA A 314 1.67 -14.19 18.31
C ALA A 314 1.20 -13.13 19.32
N TYR A 315 0.15 -12.34 18.98
CA TYR A 315 -0.38 -11.33 19.89
C TYR A 315 -1.18 -11.92 21.06
N SER A 316 -1.88 -13.05 20.87
CA SER A 316 -2.55 -13.72 21.99
C SER A 316 -1.55 -14.20 23.04
N TYR A 317 -0.39 -14.72 22.61
CA TYR A 317 0.67 -15.15 23.52
C TYR A 317 1.30 -13.99 24.29
N SER A 318 1.56 -12.86 23.61
CA SER A 318 2.06 -11.64 24.27
C SER A 318 1.08 -11.10 25.31
N ALA A 319 -0.22 -11.11 25.01
CA ALA A 319 -1.25 -10.65 25.94
C ALA A 319 -1.32 -11.52 27.20
N THR A 320 -1.25 -12.85 27.07
CA THR A 320 -1.21 -13.76 28.23
C THR A 320 0.02 -13.53 29.09
N ARG A 321 1.19 -13.31 28.48
CA ARG A 321 2.42 -13.04 29.22
C ARG A 321 2.37 -11.73 30.01
N GLU A 322 1.73 -10.69 29.46
CA GLU A 322 1.53 -9.42 30.16
C GLU A 322 0.55 -9.54 31.33
N THR A 323 -0.50 -10.37 31.21
CA THR A 323 -1.42 -10.61 32.32
C THR A 323 -0.76 -11.38 33.46
N ASP A 324 0.07 -12.36 33.15
CA ASP A 324 0.79 -13.15 34.16
C ASP A 324 1.81 -12.28 34.92
N LEU A 325 2.46 -11.33 34.24
CA LEU A 325 3.38 -10.37 34.87
C LEU A 325 2.68 -9.32 35.74
N LYS A 326 1.39 -9.05 35.55
CA LYS A 326 0.61 -8.13 36.40
C LYS A 326 -0.01 -8.82 37.62
N LEU A 327 -0.03 -10.14 37.64
CA LEU A 327 -0.60 -10.95 38.72
C LEU A 327 0.45 -11.40 39.75
N ASN A 328 1.74 -11.27 39.42
CA ASN A 328 2.88 -11.47 40.34
C ASN A 328 3.44 -10.14 40.84
#